data_AF-A0A1U7LM75-F1
#
_entry.id   AF-A0A1U7LM75-F1
#
_cell.length_a   1.000
_cell.length_b   1.000
_cell.length_c   1.000
_cell.angle_alpha   90.00
_cell.angle_beta   90.00
_cell.angle_gamma   90.00
#
_symmetry.space_group_name_H-M   'P 1'
#
loop_
_entity.id
_entity.type
_entity.pdbx_description
1 polymer ?
#
loop_
_entity_poly.entity_id
_entity_poly.type
_entity_poly.pdbx_seq_one_letter_code
_entity_poly.pdbx_strand_id
1 'polypeptide(L)'
;MDKPTPRINAPRLEKNIGLSVRLVGKVKKLQHDTAIIDSLGDVTIRLTRVIPTSTQLTTKDSNFDIGKFYEIIGKVNADLSISIYASTDFGSNI
;
A
#
# COMPACT_ATOMS: atom_id res chain seq x y z
N MET A 1 -12.40 5.93 19.01
CA MET A 1 -13.03 6.25 17.71
C MET A 1 -12.12 5.72 16.62
N ASP A 2 -12.58 4.73 15.86
CA ASP A 2 -11.91 4.31 14.63
C ASP A 2 -12.01 5.45 13.62
N LYS A 3 -10.88 5.98 13.16
CA LYS A 3 -10.87 7.01 12.12
C LYS A 3 -11.22 6.36 10.78
N PRO A 4 -12.10 6.96 9.96
CA PRO A 4 -12.42 6.41 8.65
C PRO A 4 -11.16 6.36 7.78
N THR A 5 -10.97 5.28 7.03
CA THR A 5 -9.91 5.13 6.03
C THR A 5 -10.47 5.43 4.64
N PRO A 6 -10.45 6.69 4.15
CA PRO A 6 -11.02 7.05 2.86
C PRO A 6 -10.36 6.28 1.71
N ARG A 7 -11.17 5.90 0.72
CA ARG A 7 -10.69 5.33 -0.56
C ARG A 7 -10.23 6.45 -1.47
N ILE A 8 -8.96 6.43 -1.84
CA ILE A 8 -8.32 7.46 -2.66
C ILE A 8 -7.50 6.85 -3.80
N ASN A 9 -6.99 7.73 -4.66
CA ASN A 9 -6.08 7.48 -5.77
C ASN A 9 -4.92 8.50 -5.69
N ALA A 10 -3.90 8.34 -6.55
CA ALA A 10 -2.66 9.14 -6.51
C ALA A 10 -2.90 10.66 -6.44
N PRO A 11 -3.83 11.27 -7.22
CA PRO A 11 -4.05 12.73 -7.19
C PRO A 11 -4.59 13.27 -5.87
N ARG A 12 -5.05 12.41 -4.95
CA ARG A 12 -5.61 12.81 -3.66
C ARG A 12 -4.63 12.68 -2.49
N LEU A 13 -3.38 12.27 -2.73
CA LEU A 13 -2.38 12.07 -1.67
C LEU A 13 -2.10 13.36 -0.89
N GLU A 14 -1.90 14.48 -1.59
CA GLU A 14 -1.57 15.78 -0.96
C GLU A 14 -2.63 16.23 0.06
N LYS A 15 -3.91 15.97 -0.22
CA LYS A 15 -5.02 16.33 0.68
C LYS A 15 -5.15 15.39 1.89
N ASN A 16 -4.42 14.28 1.91
CA ASN A 16 -4.54 13.23 2.92
C ASN A 16 -3.23 12.98 3.68
N ILE A 17 -2.26 13.89 3.60
CA ILE A 17 -1.00 13.80 4.35
C ILE A 17 -1.29 13.63 5.85
N GLY A 18 -0.63 12.64 6.47
CA GLY A 18 -0.78 12.31 7.88
C GLY A 18 -2.00 11.43 8.22
N LEU A 19 -2.89 11.17 7.26
CA LEU A 19 -4.09 10.35 7.44
C LEU A 19 -3.86 8.91 6.97
N SER A 20 -4.60 7.98 7.58
CA SER A 20 -4.72 6.60 7.12
C SER A 20 -5.69 6.56 5.94
N VAL A 21 -5.24 6.01 4.82
CA VAL A 21 -5.99 5.94 3.56
C VAL A 21 -6.05 4.51 3.06
N ARG A 22 -6.95 4.28 2.11
CA ARG A 22 -7.08 3.05 1.37
C ARG A 22 -7.00 3.34 -0.12
N LEU A 23 -6.30 2.51 -0.88
CA LEU A 23 -6.24 2.64 -2.33
C LEU A 23 -6.11 1.26 -2.98
N VAL A 24 -6.46 1.17 -4.25
CA VAL A 24 -6.21 -0.02 -5.07
C VAL A 24 -5.26 0.38 -6.18
N GLY A 25 -4.25 -0.45 -6.45
CA GLY A 25 -3.33 -0.19 -7.54
C GLY A 25 -2.56 -1.42 -8.02
N LYS A 26 -2.10 -1.35 -9.27
CA LYS A 26 -1.29 -2.39 -9.91
C LYS A 26 0.18 -2.21 -9.55
N VAL A 27 0.85 -3.24 -9.07
CA VAL A 27 2.29 -3.19 -8.79
C VAL A 27 3.06 -3.10 -10.09
N LYS A 28 3.79 -2.00 -10.29
CA LYS A 28 4.66 -1.77 -11.46
C LYS A 28 6.09 -2.20 -11.19
N LYS A 29 6.62 -1.91 -10.00
CA LYS A 29 8.02 -2.16 -9.64
C LYS A 29 8.16 -2.49 -8.16
N LEU A 30 9.16 -3.29 -7.83
CA LEU A 30 9.59 -3.58 -6.46
C LEU A 30 11.07 -3.26 -6.33
N GLN A 31 11.42 -2.53 -5.28
CA GLN A 31 12.77 -2.09 -4.98
C GLN A 31 12.99 -2.18 -3.47
N HIS A 32 13.68 -3.24 -3.04
CA HIS A 32 13.98 -3.51 -1.63
C HIS A 32 12.74 -3.32 -0.73
N ASP A 33 12.69 -2.22 0.02
CA ASP A 33 11.64 -1.88 0.97
C ASP A 33 10.56 -0.95 0.39
N THR A 34 10.48 -0.85 -0.93
CA THR A 34 9.51 0.00 -1.61
C THR A 34 8.87 -0.68 -2.81
N ALA A 35 7.59 -0.38 -3.05
CA ALA A 35 6.87 -0.75 -4.26
C ALA A 35 6.38 0.51 -4.97
N ILE A 36 6.41 0.50 -6.30
CA ILE A 36 5.72 1.50 -7.11
C ILE A 36 4.45 0.84 -7.64
N ILE A 37 3.31 1.45 -7.36
CA ILE A 37 2.01 0.99 -7.85
C ILE A 37 1.37 2.06 -8.72
N ASP A 38 0.51 1.63 -9.65
CA ASP A 38 -0.36 2.52 -10.42
C ASP A 38 -1.74 2.60 -9.78
N SER A 39 -2.12 3.79 -9.31
CA SER A 39 -3.46 4.11 -8.81
C SER A 39 -3.94 5.42 -9.43
N LEU A 40 -4.12 5.41 -10.77
CA LEU A 40 -4.31 6.62 -11.60
C LEU A 40 -3.12 7.58 -11.50
N GLY A 41 -1.92 7.00 -11.51
CA GLY A 41 -0.66 7.68 -11.22
C GLY A 41 0.24 6.82 -10.33
N ASP A 42 1.55 7.05 -10.45
CA ASP A 42 2.54 6.28 -9.70
C ASP A 42 2.55 6.70 -8.22
N VAL A 43 2.40 5.72 -7.33
CA VAL A 43 2.46 5.91 -5.89
C VAL A 43 3.58 5.04 -5.32
N THR A 44 4.42 5.65 -4.48
CA THR A 44 5.46 4.92 -3.75
C THR A 44 4.90 4.37 -2.45
N ILE A 45 4.93 3.07 -2.29
CA ILE A 45 4.54 2.36 -1.08
C ILE A 45 5.82 1.93 -0.36
N ARG A 46 5.98 2.37 0.88
CA ARG A 46 7.03 1.91 1.79
C ARG A 46 6.55 0.62 2.44
N LEU A 47 7.25 -0.46 2.16
CA LEU A 47 7.00 -1.79 2.69
C LEU A 47 7.69 -1.91 4.04
N THR A 48 6.96 -2.36 5.06
CA THR A 48 7.58 -2.74 6.33
C THR A 48 8.01 -4.20 6.22
N ARG A 49 9.31 -4.49 6.35
CA ARG A 49 9.80 -5.88 6.40
C ARG A 49 9.22 -6.58 7.63
N VAL A 50 8.61 -7.74 7.40
CA VAL A 50 8.32 -8.71 8.45
C VAL A 50 9.14 -9.95 8.12
N ILE A 51 9.96 -10.35 9.08
CA ILE A 51 10.72 -11.61 9.00
C ILE A 51 9.70 -12.72 9.21
N PRO A 52 9.62 -13.73 8.33
CA PRO A 52 8.70 -14.83 8.51
C PRO A 52 9.11 -15.64 9.73
N THR A 53 8.43 -15.44 10.86
CA THR A 53 8.44 -16.36 12.00
C THR A 53 7.13 -17.12 12.01
N SER A 54 7.23 -18.44 12.06
CA SER A 54 6.24 -19.51 11.85
C SER A 54 4.91 -19.46 12.64
N THR A 55 4.55 -18.34 13.25
CA THR A 55 3.33 -18.22 14.04
C THR A 55 2.55 -17.01 13.56
N GLN A 56 1.55 -17.33 12.75
CA GLN A 56 0.43 -16.52 12.30
C GLN A 56 0.00 -15.48 13.36
N LEU A 57 -0.32 -14.26 12.89
CA LEU A 57 -0.69 -13.01 13.60
C LEU A 57 0.45 -12.01 13.86
N THR A 58 1.12 -11.51 12.82
CA THR A 58 1.58 -10.11 12.79
C THR A 58 1.92 -9.69 11.35
N THR A 59 1.32 -8.61 10.86
CA THR A 59 1.67 -7.93 9.58
C THR A 59 1.83 -8.87 8.37
N LYS A 60 0.71 -9.20 7.74
CA LYS A 60 0.60 -9.94 6.46
C LYS A 60 1.69 -9.51 5.48
N ASP A 61 2.55 -10.45 5.11
CA ASP A 61 3.69 -10.28 4.23
C ASP A 61 3.32 -9.42 3.02
N SER A 62 4.07 -8.33 2.79
CA SER A 62 3.96 -7.57 1.54
C SER A 62 4.66 -8.33 0.41
N ASN A 63 4.23 -9.56 0.15
CA ASN A 63 4.55 -10.30 -1.07
C ASN A 63 3.76 -9.69 -2.21
N PHE A 64 4.20 -8.49 -2.60
CA PHE A 64 3.68 -7.83 -3.78
C PHE A 64 4.27 -8.54 -4.99
N ASP A 65 3.42 -8.90 -5.94
CA ASP A 65 3.85 -9.45 -7.23
C ASP A 65 3.68 -8.38 -8.29
N ILE A 66 4.73 -8.16 -9.08
CA ILE A 66 4.66 -7.24 -10.22
C ILE A 66 3.54 -7.69 -11.16
N GLY A 67 2.68 -6.75 -11.54
CA GLY A 67 1.55 -6.99 -12.43
C GLY A 67 0.24 -7.36 -11.73
N LYS A 68 0.24 -7.64 -10.42
CA LYS A 68 -0.98 -7.85 -9.64
C LYS A 68 -1.51 -6.54 -9.04
N PHE A 69 -2.79 -6.56 -8.70
CA PHE A 69 -3.48 -5.48 -8.03
C PHE A 69 -3.65 -5.80 -6.55
N TYR A 70 -3.42 -4.79 -5.71
CA TYR A 70 -3.61 -4.91 -4.27
C TYR A 70 -4.48 -3.76 -3.76
N GLU A 71 -5.38 -4.07 -2.82
CA GLU A 71 -5.92 -3.06 -1.90
C GLU A 71 -4.86 -2.82 -0.83
N ILE A 72 -4.53 -1.55 -0.60
CA ILE A 72 -3.48 -1.12 0.32
C ILE A 72 -4.10 -0.16 1.32
N ILE A 73 -3.86 -0.43 2.60
CA ILE A 73 -4.23 0.45 3.71
C ILE A 73 -2.94 0.92 4.36
N GLY A 74 -2.76 2.23 4.47
CA GLY A 74 -1.52 2.82 4.98
C GLY A 74 -1.66 4.30 5.29
N LYS A 75 -0.62 4.91 5.84
CA LYS A 75 -0.59 6.34 6.14
C LYS A 75 0.18 7.10 5.07
N VAL A 76 -0.40 8.21 4.60
CA VAL A 76 0.27 9.12 3.67
C VAL A 76 1.32 9.92 4.43
N ASN A 77 2.54 9.89 3.93
CA ASN A 77 3.68 10.63 4.46
C ASN A 77 3.78 12.02 3.81
N ALA A 78 4.61 12.90 4.38
CA ALA A 78 4.82 14.25 3.87
C ALA A 78 5.47 14.27 2.47
N ASP A 79 6.22 13.21 2.11
CA ASP A 79 6.82 13.01 0.78
C ASP A 79 5.87 12.34 -0.22
N LEU A 80 4.57 12.26 0.10
CA LEU A 80 3.52 11.59 -0.67
C LEU A 80 3.69 10.07 -0.84
N SER A 81 4.67 9.46 -0.18
CA SER A 81 4.73 8.00 -0.07
C SER A 81 3.70 7.48 0.93
N ILE A 82 3.41 6.18 0.89
CA ILE A 82 2.51 5.54 1.85
C ILE A 82 3.25 4.48 2.64
N SER A 83 3.24 4.61 3.96
CA SER A 83 3.70 3.55 4.86
C SER A 83 2.56 2.55 5.06
N ILE A 84 2.79 1.31 4.65
CA ILE A 84 1.76 0.27 4.65
C ILE A 84 1.44 -0.22 6.07
N TYR A 85 0.15 -0.47 6.32
CA TYR A 85 -0.34 -1.17 7.51
C TYR A 85 -0.86 -2.57 7.15
N ALA A 86 -1.57 -2.69 6.04
CA ALA A 86 -2.13 -3.94 5.55
C ALA A 86 -2.33 -3.90 4.03
N SER A 87 -2.37 -5.09 3.43
CA SER A 87 -2.69 -5.27 2.01
C SER A 87 -3.57 -6.50 1.76
N THR A 88 -4.31 -6.46 0.66
CA THR A 88 -5.11 -7.58 0.14
C THR A 88 -4.83 -7.77 -1.33
N ASP A 89 -4.37 -8.96 -1.71
CA ASP A 89 -4.15 -9.36 -3.11
C ASP A 89 -5.52 -9.54 -3.80
N PHE A 90 -5.72 -8.85 -4.93
CA PHE A 90 -6.88 -8.98 -5.80
C PHE A 90 -6.56 -9.73 -7.11
N GLY A 91 -5.32 -10.19 -7.30
CA GLY A 91 -4.87 -10.92 -8.48
C GLY A 91 -4.50 -10.01 -9.64
N SER A 92 -4.45 -10.57 -10.85
CA SER A 92 -3.94 -9.90 -12.04
C SER A 92 -5.02 -9.37 -13.00
N ASN A 93 -6.30 -9.49 -12.65
CA ASN A 93 -7.42 -9.20 -13.56
C ASN A 93 -8.62 -8.60 -12.82
N ILE A 94 -8.55 -7.29 -12.55
CA ILE A 94 -9.62 -6.48 -11.96
C ILE A 94 -9.85 -5.20 -12.76
#